data_AF-A0A8R2M0I8-F1
#
_entry.id   AF-A0A8R2M0I8-F1
#
_cell.length_a   1.000
_cell.length_b   1.000
_cell.length_c   1.000
_cell.angle_alpha   90.00
_cell.angle_beta   90.00
_cell.angle_gamma   90.00
#
_symmetry.space_group_name_H-M   'P 1'
#
loop_
_entity.id
_entity.type
_entity.pdbx_description
1 polymer ?
#
loop_
_entity_poly.entity_id
_entity_poly.type
_entity_poly.pdbx_seq_one_letter_code
_entity_poly.pdbx_strand_id
1 'polypeptide(L)'
;MHYFYTTDIIIHLRILSILTTIGVNLSLMPIIVIFELMWRAVKALRKSLGEHLKGPVLIEGRERLKAQQILRCLNVYKDLNATLKFNSTPMKTMILISTLATFIRLTLFLYQAILGHNEGLHLPRKILAIIYYALPVCLLGVLMELVARECDKLKTLMTKELLVCKDDSYCTVIVDAVSYIELNPLKFSILRAFNVNSTLILGLTNLCTTYLIAVIQFTYSCEDINGLSHSHSH
;
A
#
# COMPACT_ATOMS: atom_id res chain seq x y z
N MET A 1 -38.39 -28.24 12.28
CA MET A 1 -37.61 -28.39 11.03
C MET A 1 -37.00 -27.08 10.52
N HIS A 2 -37.66 -25.91 10.61
CA HIS A 2 -37.09 -24.64 10.13
C HIS A 2 -35.75 -24.21 10.81
N TYR A 3 -35.56 -24.52 12.09
CA TYR A 3 -34.33 -24.17 12.82
C TYR A 3 -33.07 -24.92 12.34
N PHE A 4 -33.22 -26.11 11.77
CA PHE A 4 -32.08 -26.93 11.33
C PHE A 4 -31.49 -26.41 10.00
N TYR A 5 -32.35 -25.93 9.10
CA TYR A 5 -31.90 -25.32 7.84
C TYR A 5 -31.17 -23.99 8.07
N THR A 6 -31.59 -23.20 9.05
CA THR A 6 -30.93 -21.91 9.34
C THR A 6 -29.52 -22.09 9.91
N THR A 7 -29.27 -23.15 10.70
CA THR A 7 -27.95 -23.40 11.28
C THR A 7 -26.92 -23.84 10.24
N ASP A 8 -27.31 -24.69 9.29
CA ASP A 8 -26.42 -25.15 8.22
C ASP A 8 -26.00 -24.02 7.29
N ILE A 9 -26.94 -23.15 6.91
CA ILE A 9 -26.66 -21.97 6.05
C ILE A 9 -25.64 -21.04 6.72
N ILE A 10 -25.78 -20.78 8.03
CA ILE A 10 -24.84 -19.92 8.77
C ILE A 10 -23.44 -20.53 8.81
N ILE A 11 -23.33 -21.84 9.00
CA ILE A 11 -22.03 -22.54 9.02
C ILE A 11 -21.36 -22.44 7.64
N HIS A 12 -22.09 -22.70 6.56
CA HIS A 12 -21.55 -22.60 5.20
C HIS A 12 -21.09 -21.18 4.86
N LEU A 13 -21.86 -20.15 5.25
CA LEU A 13 -21.46 -18.75 5.06
C LEU A 13 -20.19 -18.39 5.85
N ARG A 14 -20.04 -18.89 7.07
CA ARG A 14 -18.83 -18.69 7.87
C ARG A 14 -17.61 -19.36 7.26
N ILE A 15 -17.74 -20.59 6.79
CA ILE A 15 -16.65 -21.32 6.12
C ILE A 15 -16.23 -20.58 4.84
N LEU A 16 -17.19 -20.14 4.02
CA LEU A 16 -16.92 -19.37 2.81
C LEU A 16 -16.20 -18.04 3.13
N SER A 17 -16.63 -17.33 4.16
CA SER A 17 -15.97 -16.10 4.63
C SER A 17 -14.51 -16.34 5.05
N ILE A 18 -14.24 -17.40 5.81
CA ILE A 18 -12.87 -17.77 6.22
C ILE A 18 -12.02 -18.14 5.00
N LEU A 19 -12.54 -18.98 4.09
CA LEU A 19 -11.81 -19.41 2.91
C LEU A 19 -11.45 -18.23 2.01
N THR A 20 -12.40 -17.33 1.78
CA THR A 20 -12.14 -16.12 0.99
C THR A 20 -11.12 -15.21 1.70
N THR A 21 -11.14 -15.14 3.04
CA THR A 21 -10.16 -14.39 3.85
C THR A 21 -8.75 -14.91 3.65
N ILE A 22 -8.57 -16.23 3.78
CA ILE A 22 -7.29 -16.89 3.52
C ILE A 22 -6.84 -16.63 2.08
N GLY A 23 -7.74 -16.76 1.10
CA GLY A 23 -7.43 -16.53 -0.31
C GLY A 23 -6.91 -15.12 -0.60
N VAL A 24 -7.57 -14.08 -0.07
CA VAL A 24 -7.11 -12.68 -0.26
C VAL A 24 -5.80 -12.43 0.46
N ASN A 25 -5.63 -12.92 1.69
CA ASN A 25 -4.37 -12.76 2.42
C ASN A 25 -3.20 -13.44 1.69
N LEU A 26 -3.43 -14.67 1.19
CA LEU A 26 -2.44 -15.40 0.41
C LEU A 26 -2.10 -14.67 -0.90
N SER A 27 -3.10 -14.03 -1.52
CA SER A 27 -2.91 -13.22 -2.73
C SER A 27 -2.04 -11.96 -2.46
N LEU A 28 -2.08 -11.40 -1.25
CA LEU A 28 -1.29 -10.19 -0.94
C LEU A 28 0.18 -10.49 -0.60
N MET A 29 0.50 -11.73 -0.20
CA MET A 29 1.87 -12.10 0.21
C MET A 29 2.93 -11.86 -0.88
N PRO A 30 2.74 -12.31 -2.15
CA PRO A 30 3.73 -12.06 -3.19
C PRO A 30 3.97 -10.57 -3.44
N ILE A 31 2.91 -9.75 -3.34
CA ILE A 31 3.00 -8.31 -3.54
C ILE A 31 3.83 -7.68 -2.42
N ILE A 32 3.54 -8.03 -1.16
CA ILE A 32 4.28 -7.55 0.02
C ILE A 32 5.77 -7.91 -0.11
N VAL A 33 6.07 -9.16 -0.45
CA VAL A 33 7.44 -9.66 -0.63
C VAL A 33 8.18 -8.86 -1.71
N ILE A 34 7.52 -8.56 -2.83
CA ILE A 34 8.17 -7.82 -3.94
C ILE A 34 8.45 -6.37 -3.52
N PHE A 35 7.52 -5.70 -2.84
CA PHE A 35 7.78 -4.35 -2.33
C PHE A 35 8.87 -4.32 -1.28
N GLU A 36 8.91 -5.32 -0.41
CA GLU A 36 10.00 -5.46 0.56
C GLU A 36 11.35 -5.68 -0.15
N LEU A 37 11.41 -6.55 -1.16
CA LEU A 37 12.61 -6.78 -1.96
C LEU A 37 13.08 -5.49 -2.62
N MET A 38 12.17 -4.74 -3.23
CA MET A 38 12.48 -3.45 -3.85
C MET A 38 13.02 -2.45 -2.84
N TRP A 39 12.37 -2.33 -1.68
CA TRP A 39 12.82 -1.44 -0.63
C TRP A 39 14.24 -1.79 -0.17
N ARG A 40 14.51 -3.08 0.08
CA ARG A 40 15.85 -3.57 0.44
C ARG A 40 16.86 -3.27 -0.66
N ALA A 41 16.50 -3.47 -1.93
CA ALA A 41 17.38 -3.22 -3.07
C ALA A 41 17.74 -1.73 -3.21
N VAL A 42 16.77 -0.82 -3.17
CA VAL A 42 17.02 0.63 -3.24
C VAL A 42 17.81 1.11 -2.02
N LYS A 43 17.51 0.58 -0.83
CA LYS A 43 18.26 0.89 0.40
C LYS A 43 19.72 0.43 0.32
N ALA A 44 19.98 -0.75 -0.22
CA ALA A 44 21.32 -1.27 -0.44
C ALA A 44 22.07 -0.42 -1.47
N LEU A 45 21.41 -0.08 -2.58
CA LEU A 45 21.93 0.79 -3.63
C LEU A 45 22.37 2.15 -3.06
N ARG A 46 21.51 2.79 -2.26
CA ARG A 46 21.82 4.05 -1.59
C ARG A 46 23.01 3.93 -0.64
N LYS A 47 23.07 2.85 0.16
CA LYS A 47 24.18 2.63 1.10
C LYS A 47 25.51 2.48 0.35
N SER A 48 25.54 1.60 -0.66
CA SER A 48 26.72 1.39 -1.50
C SER A 48 27.18 2.70 -2.15
N LEU A 49 26.27 3.45 -2.76
CA LEU A 49 26.62 4.73 -3.37
C LEU A 49 27.16 5.72 -2.33
N GLY A 50 26.53 5.83 -1.15
CA GLY A 50 26.98 6.72 -0.10
C GLY A 50 28.34 6.36 0.50
N GLU A 51 28.69 5.08 0.59
CA GLU A 51 30.00 4.62 1.03
C GLU A 51 31.10 4.97 0.02
N HIS A 52 30.83 4.77 -1.27
CA HIS A 52 31.79 5.09 -2.33
C HIS A 52 32.05 6.60 -2.49
N LEU A 53 31.04 7.44 -2.23
CA LEU A 53 31.19 8.89 -2.33
C LEU A 53 31.98 9.52 -1.18
N LYS A 54 31.94 8.92 0.02
CA LYS A 54 32.62 9.42 1.24
C LYS A 54 34.15 9.26 1.28
N GLY A 55 34.77 8.57 0.32
CA GLY A 55 36.23 8.38 0.31
C GLY A 55 37.03 9.71 0.31
N PRO A 56 38.33 9.68 0.64
CA PRO A 56 39.19 10.87 0.66
C PRO A 56 39.38 11.50 -0.73
N VAL A 57 39.48 12.83 -0.78
CA VAL A 57 39.42 13.70 -1.99
C VAL A 57 40.70 13.70 -2.85
N LEU A 58 41.80 13.15 -2.35
CA LEU A 58 43.14 13.50 -2.81
C LEU A 58 43.72 12.72 -4.01
N ILE A 59 42.93 11.98 -4.78
CA ILE A 59 43.46 11.18 -5.90
C ILE A 59 42.90 11.68 -7.24
N GLU A 60 43.80 12.14 -8.10
CA GLU A 60 43.56 12.50 -9.50
C GLU A 60 42.92 11.31 -10.25
N GLY A 61 41.81 11.53 -10.97
CA GLY A 61 41.03 10.46 -11.61
C GLY A 61 39.88 9.88 -10.76
N ARG A 62 39.69 10.35 -9.53
CA ARG A 62 38.57 9.94 -8.67
C ARG A 62 37.19 10.28 -9.23
N GLU A 63 37.04 11.39 -9.95
CA GLU A 63 35.76 11.79 -10.54
C GLU A 63 35.28 10.77 -11.58
N ARG A 64 36.19 10.20 -12.39
CA ARG A 64 35.88 9.09 -13.30
C ARG A 64 35.41 7.84 -12.57
N LEU A 65 36.04 7.49 -11.46
CA LEU A 65 35.62 6.36 -10.61
C LEU A 65 34.24 6.62 -10.00
N LYS A 66 33.98 7.82 -9.48
CA LYS A 66 32.66 8.20 -8.95
C LYS A 66 31.59 8.17 -10.04
N ALA A 67 31.87 8.69 -11.24
CA ALA A 67 30.99 8.63 -12.40
C ALA A 67 30.63 7.19 -12.74
N GLN A 68 31.62 6.29 -12.77
CA GLN A 68 31.40 4.87 -13.06
C GLN A 68 30.53 4.19 -11.98
N GLN A 69 30.69 4.55 -10.70
CA GLN A 69 29.84 4.03 -9.63
C GLN A 69 28.40 4.54 -9.73
N ILE A 70 28.21 5.82 -10.09
CA ILE A 70 26.88 6.40 -10.33
C ILE A 70 26.21 5.70 -11.52
N LEU A 71 26.94 5.46 -12.61
CA LEU A 71 26.42 4.72 -13.77
C LEU A 71 26.05 3.28 -13.43
N ARG A 72 26.89 2.58 -12.65
CA ARG A 72 26.58 1.23 -12.15
C ARG A 72 25.33 1.25 -11.28
N CYS A 73 25.22 2.23 -10.38
CA CYS A 73 24.05 2.42 -9.53
C CYS A 73 22.80 2.66 -10.37
N LEU A 74 22.90 3.50 -11.39
CA LEU A 74 21.81 3.82 -12.30
C LEU A 74 21.37 2.59 -13.10
N ASN A 75 22.30 1.74 -13.56
CA ASN A 75 21.97 0.51 -14.27
C ASN A 75 21.21 -0.48 -13.37
N VAL A 76 21.65 -0.68 -12.13
CA VAL A 76 20.89 -1.50 -11.16
C VAL A 76 19.50 -0.93 -10.91
N TYR A 77 19.37 0.40 -10.82
CA TYR A 77 18.07 1.06 -10.70
C TYR A 77 17.18 0.85 -11.95
N LYS A 78 17.77 0.91 -13.15
CA LYS A 78 17.09 0.64 -14.42
C LYS A 78 16.56 -0.79 -14.46
N ASP A 79 17.36 -1.77 -14.03
CA ASP A 79 16.98 -3.18 -13.99
C ASP A 79 15.86 -3.44 -12.99
N LEU A 80 15.92 -2.79 -11.81
CA LEU A 80 14.84 -2.82 -10.82
C LEU A 80 13.54 -2.23 -11.39
N ASN A 81 13.63 -1.09 -12.07
CA ASN A 81 12.47 -0.46 -12.69
C ASN A 81 11.91 -1.29 -13.87
N ALA A 82 12.76 -1.94 -14.65
CA ALA A 82 12.34 -2.85 -15.72
C ALA A 82 11.60 -4.07 -15.15
N THR A 83 12.17 -4.70 -14.11
CA THR A 83 11.53 -5.79 -13.35
C THR A 83 10.18 -5.35 -12.79
N LEU A 84 10.11 -4.11 -12.30
CA LEU A 84 8.86 -3.52 -11.82
C LEU A 84 7.83 -3.40 -12.93
N LYS A 85 8.20 -2.78 -14.05
CA LYS A 85 7.32 -2.54 -15.20
C LYS A 85 6.78 -3.84 -15.77
N PHE A 86 7.65 -4.86 -15.90
CA PHE A 86 7.27 -6.19 -16.36
C PHE A 86 6.17 -6.81 -15.48
N ASN A 87 6.33 -6.73 -14.15
CA ASN A 87 5.36 -7.26 -13.20
C ASN A 87 4.18 -6.32 -12.90
N SER A 88 4.20 -5.09 -13.45
CA SER A 88 3.31 -4.04 -13.00
C SER A 88 1.83 -4.29 -13.30
N THR A 89 1.52 -4.90 -14.45
CA THR A 89 0.13 -5.18 -14.84
C THR A 89 -0.54 -6.19 -13.92
N PRO A 90 -0.02 -7.42 -13.73
CA PRO A 90 -0.65 -8.39 -12.85
C PRO A 90 -0.67 -7.91 -11.39
N MET A 91 0.36 -7.19 -10.94
CA MET A 91 0.36 -6.60 -9.60
C MET A 91 -0.74 -5.56 -9.44
N LYS A 92 -0.93 -4.64 -10.40
CA LYS A 92 -1.98 -3.62 -10.32
C LYS A 92 -3.36 -4.24 -10.27
N THR A 93 -3.62 -5.25 -11.10
CA THR A 93 -4.92 -5.95 -11.09
C THR A 93 -5.14 -6.68 -9.78
N MET A 94 -4.10 -7.34 -9.25
CA MET A 94 -4.17 -8.08 -7.99
C MET A 94 -4.37 -7.15 -6.80
N ILE A 95 -3.65 -6.02 -6.72
CA ILE A 95 -3.86 -5.02 -5.67
C ILE A 95 -5.28 -4.46 -5.77
N LEU A 96 -5.76 -4.09 -6.97
CA LEU A 96 -7.11 -3.55 -7.14
C LEU A 96 -8.18 -4.54 -6.64
N ILE A 97 -8.11 -5.79 -7.08
CA ILE A 97 -9.05 -6.84 -6.66
C ILE A 97 -8.98 -7.05 -5.15
N SER A 98 -7.77 -7.16 -4.58
CA SER A 98 -7.60 -7.39 -3.15
C SER A 98 -8.06 -6.18 -2.32
N THR A 99 -7.83 -4.95 -2.77
CA THR A 99 -8.33 -3.74 -2.10
C THR A 99 -9.86 -3.67 -2.14
N LEU A 100 -10.49 -3.95 -3.29
CA LEU A 100 -11.94 -3.99 -3.42
C LEU A 100 -12.55 -5.10 -2.54
N ALA A 101 -11.96 -6.29 -2.55
CA ALA A 101 -12.40 -7.41 -1.72
C ALA A 101 -12.30 -7.07 -0.22
N THR A 102 -11.20 -6.44 0.20
CA THR A 102 -11.03 -5.98 1.59
C THR A 102 -12.03 -4.89 1.95
N PHE A 103 -12.32 -3.95 1.04
CA PHE A 103 -13.33 -2.91 1.27
C PHE A 103 -14.73 -3.51 1.51
N ILE A 104 -15.17 -4.41 0.62
CA ILE A 104 -16.48 -5.08 0.76
C ILE A 104 -16.55 -5.85 2.08
N ARG A 105 -15.48 -6.54 2.46
CA ARG A 105 -15.42 -7.27 3.74
C ARG A 105 -15.47 -6.36 4.95
N LEU A 106 -14.68 -5.30 4.95
CA LEU A 106 -14.67 -4.33 6.05
C LEU A 106 -16.05 -3.71 6.21
N THR A 107 -16.70 -3.41 5.08
CA THR A 107 -18.05 -2.88 5.02
C THR A 107 -19.09 -3.85 5.60
N LEU A 108 -19.07 -5.11 5.17
CA LEU A 108 -19.95 -6.16 5.70
C LEU A 108 -19.70 -6.43 7.18
N PHE A 109 -18.44 -6.42 7.61
CA PHE A 109 -18.06 -6.60 9.01
C PHE A 109 -18.56 -5.46 9.88
N LEU A 110 -18.39 -4.21 9.44
CA LEU A 110 -18.90 -3.03 10.15
C LEU A 110 -20.42 -3.06 10.25
N TYR A 111 -21.11 -3.43 9.16
CA TYR A 111 -22.56 -3.59 9.16
C TYR A 111 -23.03 -4.64 10.18
N GLN A 112 -22.40 -5.83 10.18
CA GLN A 112 -22.68 -6.86 11.18
C GLN A 112 -22.34 -6.42 12.60
N ALA A 113 -21.28 -5.63 12.78
CA ALA A 113 -20.88 -5.11 14.08
C ALA A 113 -21.90 -4.11 14.66
N ILE A 114 -22.55 -3.32 13.78
CA ILE A 114 -23.62 -2.37 14.13
C ILE A 114 -24.92 -3.11 14.43
N LEU A 115 -25.35 -4.05 13.58
CA LEU A 115 -26.60 -4.81 13.80
C LEU A 115 -26.50 -5.77 14.99
N GLY A 116 -25.34 -6.40 15.18
CA GLY A 116 -25.05 -7.28 16.32
C GLY A 116 -24.73 -6.50 17.60
N HIS A 117 -25.38 -5.36 17.84
CA HIS A 117 -25.16 -4.54 19.03
C HIS A 117 -25.58 -5.28 20.32
N ASN A 118 -26.57 -6.18 20.23
CA ASN A 118 -27.18 -6.86 21.39
C ASN A 118 -26.51 -8.18 21.81
N GLU A 119 -25.59 -8.73 21.01
CA GLU A 119 -24.80 -9.90 21.44
C GLU A 119 -23.55 -9.39 22.15
N GLY A 120 -23.36 -9.75 23.42
CA GLY A 120 -22.31 -9.29 24.35
C GLY A 120 -20.85 -9.60 23.96
N LEU A 121 -20.53 -9.64 22.67
CA LEU A 121 -19.19 -9.72 22.14
C LEU A 121 -18.39 -8.49 22.57
N HIS A 122 -17.40 -8.70 23.43
CA HIS A 122 -16.54 -7.64 23.94
C HIS A 122 -15.97 -6.77 22.80
N LEU A 123 -16.19 -5.45 22.89
CA LEU A 123 -15.60 -4.39 22.05
C LEU A 123 -14.16 -4.68 21.56
N PRO A 124 -13.19 -5.17 22.38
CA PRO A 124 -11.85 -5.52 21.93
C PRO A 124 -11.80 -6.51 20.75
N ARG A 125 -12.72 -7.49 20.70
CA ARG A 125 -12.76 -8.47 19.61
C ARG A 125 -13.16 -7.82 18.28
N LYS A 126 -14.10 -6.87 18.31
CA LYS A 126 -14.54 -6.12 17.13
C LYS A 126 -13.40 -5.23 16.60
N ILE A 127 -12.71 -4.54 17.50
CA ILE A 127 -11.54 -3.70 17.15
C ILE A 127 -10.42 -4.55 16.55
N LEU A 128 -10.09 -5.68 17.16
CA LEU A 128 -9.03 -6.58 16.66
C LEU A 128 -9.32 -7.08 15.25
N ALA A 129 -10.58 -7.39 14.94
CA ALA A 129 -10.99 -7.82 13.60
C ALA A 129 -10.84 -6.70 12.57
N ILE A 130 -11.21 -5.46 12.90
CA ILE A 130 -11.02 -4.29 12.02
C ILE A 130 -9.53 -4.11 11.71
N ILE A 131 -8.68 -4.16 12.75
CA ILE A 131 -7.23 -4.05 12.60
C ILE A 131 -6.71 -5.16 11.69
N TYR A 132 -7.14 -6.40 11.91
CA TYR A 132 -6.72 -7.55 11.10
C TYR A 132 -7.04 -7.37 9.61
N TYR A 133 -8.25 -6.88 9.27
CA TYR A 133 -8.63 -6.66 7.87
C TYR A 133 -7.97 -5.43 7.24
N ALA A 134 -7.74 -4.37 8.00
CA ALA A 134 -7.11 -3.15 7.50
C ALA A 134 -5.57 -3.31 7.32
N LEU A 135 -4.93 -4.11 8.17
CA LEU A 135 -3.48 -4.23 8.27
C LEU A 135 -2.78 -4.52 6.93
N PRO A 136 -3.24 -5.48 6.09
CA PRO A 136 -2.55 -5.79 4.83
C PRO A 136 -2.54 -4.63 3.83
N VAL A 137 -3.65 -3.89 3.72
CA VAL A 137 -3.76 -2.74 2.81
C VAL A 137 -2.90 -1.57 3.33
N CYS A 138 -2.89 -1.35 4.64
CA CYS A 138 -2.02 -0.37 5.28
C CYS A 138 -0.54 -0.71 5.07
N LEU A 139 -0.16 -1.98 5.26
CA LEU A 139 1.20 -2.46 5.08
C LEU A 139 1.70 -2.22 3.65
N LEU A 140 0.85 -2.48 2.65
CA LEU A 140 1.15 -2.21 1.25
C LEU A 140 1.45 -0.72 1.00
N GLY A 141 0.59 0.17 1.51
CA GLY A 141 0.79 1.61 1.39
C GLY A 141 2.06 2.10 2.09
N VAL A 142 2.36 1.57 3.29
CA VAL A 142 3.58 1.90 4.03
C VAL A 142 4.84 1.44 3.31
N LEU A 143 4.87 0.21 2.77
CA LEU A 143 6.02 -0.29 2.02
C LEU A 143 6.30 0.56 0.77
N MET A 144 5.25 0.96 0.06
CA MET A 144 5.39 1.85 -1.09
C MET A 144 5.97 3.21 -0.71
N GLU A 145 5.51 3.79 0.39
CA GLU A 145 6.04 5.05 0.91
C GLU A 145 7.52 4.91 1.31
N LEU A 146 7.91 3.78 1.90
CA LEU A 146 9.31 3.49 2.23
C LEU A 146 10.20 3.39 0.98
N VAL A 147 9.72 2.75 -0.10
CA VAL A 147 10.44 2.71 -1.38
C VAL A 147 10.62 4.10 -1.96
N ALA A 148 9.54 4.90 -2.00
CA ALA A 148 9.58 6.28 -2.50
C ALA A 148 10.60 7.13 -1.71
N ARG A 149 10.54 7.04 -0.37
CA ARG A 149 11.45 7.75 0.52
C ARG A 149 12.92 7.37 0.32
N GLU A 150 13.23 6.09 0.07
CA GLU A 150 14.61 5.68 -0.22
C GLU A 150 15.07 6.18 -1.60
N CYS A 151 14.19 6.28 -2.59
CA CYS A 151 14.49 6.93 -3.89
C CYS A 151 14.80 8.42 -3.72
N ASP A 152 14.01 9.15 -2.92
CA ASP A 152 14.24 10.57 -2.66
C ASP A 152 15.58 10.81 -1.94
N LYS A 153 15.94 9.93 -1.00
CA LYS A 153 17.25 9.98 -0.35
C LYS A 153 18.39 9.70 -1.34
N LEU A 154 18.20 8.74 -2.26
CA LEU A 154 19.19 8.44 -3.31
C LEU A 154 19.41 9.66 -4.22
N LYS A 155 18.32 10.30 -4.66
CA LYS A 155 18.35 11.55 -5.43
C LYS A 155 19.07 12.67 -4.68
N THR A 156 18.73 12.86 -3.41
CA THR A 156 19.34 13.89 -2.55
C THR A 156 20.85 13.68 -2.42
N LEU A 157 21.30 12.43 -2.35
CA LEU A 157 22.71 12.08 -2.26
C LEU A 157 23.47 12.39 -3.56
N MET A 158 22.89 12.09 -4.72
CA MET A 158 23.45 12.48 -6.02
C MET A 158 23.48 14.01 -6.21
N THR A 159 22.41 14.69 -5.81
CA THR A 159 22.31 16.16 -5.89
C THR A 159 23.34 16.86 -5.00
N LYS A 160 23.65 16.28 -3.83
CA LYS A 160 24.72 16.79 -2.95
C LYS A 160 26.09 16.70 -3.60
N GLU A 161 26.38 15.63 -4.33
CA GLU A 161 27.65 15.50 -5.06
C GLU A 161 27.74 16.50 -6.21
N LEU A 162 26.63 16.85 -6.85
CA LEU A 162 26.59 17.87 -7.91
C LEU A 162 27.10 19.23 -7.41
N LEU A 163 26.83 19.58 -6.14
CA LEU A 163 27.29 20.83 -5.53
C LEU A 163 28.81 20.87 -5.26
N VAL A 164 29.47 19.71 -5.22
CA VAL A 164 30.91 19.58 -4.90
C VAL A 164 31.74 19.33 -6.16
N CYS A 165 31.09 18.94 -7.27
CA CYS A 165 31.73 18.60 -8.53
C CYS A 165 32.37 19.83 -9.20
N LYS A 166 33.59 19.67 -9.73
CA LYS A 166 34.27 20.69 -10.53
C LYS A 166 34.41 20.32 -12.00
N ASP A 167 34.39 19.03 -12.33
CA ASP A 167 34.47 18.52 -13.71
C ASP A 167 33.08 18.50 -14.39
N ASP A 168 32.95 19.23 -15.50
CA ASP A 168 31.73 19.31 -16.32
C ASP A 168 31.27 17.92 -16.82
N SER A 169 32.20 17.02 -17.13
CA SER A 169 31.89 15.66 -17.60
C SER A 169 31.21 14.85 -16.48
N TYR A 170 31.74 14.93 -15.26
CA TYR A 170 31.17 14.25 -14.10
C TYR A 170 29.83 14.86 -13.67
N CYS A 171 29.71 16.20 -13.71
CA CYS A 171 28.44 16.92 -13.52
C CYS A 171 27.35 16.39 -14.46
N THR A 172 27.66 16.26 -15.75
CA THR A 172 26.70 15.81 -16.77
C THR A 172 26.17 14.41 -16.45
N VAL A 173 27.04 13.49 -16.05
CA VAL A 173 26.63 12.12 -15.65
C VAL A 173 25.72 12.12 -14.43
N ILE A 174 25.99 12.96 -13.42
CA ILE A 174 25.14 13.08 -12.24
C ILE A 174 23.77 13.63 -12.62
N VAL A 175 23.74 14.70 -13.43
CA VAL A 175 22.49 15.32 -13.90
C VAL A 175 21.66 14.31 -14.65
N ASP A 176 22.24 13.58 -15.62
CA ASP A 176 21.55 12.55 -16.38
C ASP A 176 20.97 11.45 -15.47
N ALA A 177 21.73 11.02 -14.46
CA ALA A 177 21.29 10.00 -13.50
C ALA A 177 20.12 10.51 -12.64
N VAL A 178 20.20 11.74 -12.14
CA VAL A 178 19.14 12.37 -11.34
C VAL A 178 17.88 12.56 -12.19
N SER A 179 18.02 13.11 -13.39
CA SER A 179 16.90 13.30 -14.32
C SER A 179 16.26 11.97 -14.71
N TYR A 180 17.03 10.90 -14.91
CA TYR A 180 16.46 9.58 -15.16
C TYR A 180 15.59 9.08 -14.00
N ILE A 181 16.07 9.22 -12.75
CA ILE A 181 15.34 8.82 -11.54
C ILE A 181 14.07 9.66 -11.38
N GLU A 182 14.11 10.96 -11.68
CA GLU A 182 12.95 11.85 -11.65
C GLU A 182 11.90 11.49 -12.70
N LEU A 183 12.32 11.16 -13.92
CA LEU A 183 11.44 10.78 -15.01
C LEU A 183 10.84 9.38 -14.83
N ASN A 184 11.54 8.50 -14.10
CA ASN A 184 11.14 7.11 -13.88
C ASN A 184 11.10 6.77 -12.38
N PRO A 185 10.26 7.45 -11.58
CA PRO A 185 10.16 7.12 -10.17
C PRO A 185 9.57 5.71 -10.03
N LEU A 186 10.02 4.95 -9.03
CA LEU A 186 9.45 3.64 -8.66
C LEU A 186 8.08 3.82 -7.98
N LYS A 187 7.16 4.51 -8.65
CA LYS A 187 5.78 4.76 -8.21
C LYS A 187 4.87 3.72 -8.83
N PHE A 188 4.09 3.06 -7.99
CA PHE A 188 2.95 2.28 -8.44
C PHE A 188 1.68 3.13 -8.42
N SER A 189 1.10 3.30 -9.61
CA SER A 189 -0.25 3.82 -9.78
C SER A 189 -1.16 2.72 -10.30
N ILE A 190 -2.24 2.45 -9.58
CA ILE A 190 -3.32 1.57 -10.01
C ILE A 190 -4.26 2.41 -10.88
N LEU A 191 -4.47 1.94 -12.11
CA LEU A 191 -5.44 2.48 -13.06
C LEU A 191 -5.25 3.98 -13.41
N ARG A 192 -4.04 4.54 -13.26
CA ARG A 192 -3.72 5.99 -13.39
C ARG A 192 -4.50 6.93 -12.43
N ALA A 193 -5.51 6.42 -11.72
CA ALA A 193 -6.38 7.19 -10.83
C ALA A 193 -5.92 7.16 -9.37
N PHE A 194 -5.30 6.07 -8.92
CA PHE A 194 -4.91 5.89 -7.53
C PHE A 194 -3.43 5.56 -7.39
N ASN A 195 -2.69 6.40 -6.69
CA ASN A 195 -1.33 6.05 -6.28
C ASN A 195 -1.42 5.07 -5.10
N VAL A 196 -0.68 3.96 -5.18
CA VAL A 196 -0.56 3.00 -4.08
C VAL A 196 0.37 3.59 -3.03
N ASN A 197 -0.12 4.61 -2.34
CA ASN A 197 0.58 5.30 -1.27
C ASN A 197 -0.45 5.63 -0.16
N SER A 198 -0.09 6.54 0.74
CA SER A 198 -0.96 7.05 1.79
C SER A 198 -2.33 7.54 1.30
N THR A 199 -2.45 7.95 0.03
CA THR A 199 -3.74 8.38 -0.55
C THR A 199 -4.72 7.23 -0.74
N LEU A 200 -4.25 6.00 -1.00
CA LEU A 200 -5.09 4.81 -1.08
C LEU A 200 -5.70 4.49 0.29
N ILE A 201 -4.90 4.57 1.36
CA ILE A 201 -5.35 4.36 2.73
C ILE A 201 -6.39 5.42 3.09
N LEU A 202 -6.11 6.68 2.80
CA LEU A 202 -7.05 7.79 3.07
C LEU A 202 -8.35 7.62 2.28
N GLY A 203 -8.28 7.26 1.00
CA GLY A 203 -9.44 7.01 0.15
C GLY A 203 -10.31 5.87 0.68
N LEU A 204 -9.68 4.76 1.11
CA LEU A 204 -10.39 3.63 1.71
C LEU A 204 -11.08 4.03 3.02
N THR A 205 -10.39 4.75 3.89
CA THR A 205 -10.94 5.25 5.16
C THR A 205 -12.15 6.15 4.91
N ASN A 206 -12.02 7.12 3.99
CA ASN A 206 -13.11 8.02 3.65
C ASN A 206 -14.33 7.27 3.11
N LEU A 207 -14.13 6.31 2.19
CA LEU A 207 -15.21 5.48 1.67
C LEU A 207 -15.89 4.67 2.79
N CYS A 208 -15.11 4.07 3.70
CA CYS A 208 -15.66 3.33 4.83
C CYS A 208 -16.47 4.23 5.77
N THR A 209 -15.95 5.42 6.09
CA THR A 209 -16.64 6.39 6.95
C THR A 209 -17.94 6.88 6.31
N THR A 210 -17.92 7.27 5.03
CA THR A 210 -19.12 7.72 4.31
C THR A 210 -20.17 6.62 4.25
N TYR A 211 -19.77 5.38 3.96
CA TYR A 211 -20.70 4.25 3.96
C TYR A 211 -21.28 3.99 5.36
N LEU A 212 -20.45 4.02 6.40
CA LEU A 212 -20.90 3.81 7.78
C LEU A 212 -21.90 4.88 8.22
N ILE A 213 -21.65 6.14 7.89
CA ILE A 213 -22.60 7.24 8.14
C ILE A 213 -23.92 6.97 7.43
N ALA A 214 -23.90 6.62 6.15
CA ALA A 214 -25.10 6.34 5.37
C ALA A 214 -25.91 5.17 5.96
N VAL A 215 -25.25 4.07 6.31
CA VAL A 215 -25.90 2.92 6.96
C VAL A 215 -26.54 3.32 8.27
N ILE A 216 -25.83 4.06 9.12
CA ILE A 216 -26.37 4.52 10.41
C ILE A 216 -27.63 5.37 10.20
N GLN A 217 -27.58 6.32 9.24
CA GLN A 217 -28.73 7.15 8.90
C GLN A 217 -29.93 6.33 8.41
N PHE A 218 -29.71 5.35 7.53
CA PHE A 218 -30.78 4.47 7.06
C PHE A 218 -31.36 3.58 8.15
N THR A 219 -30.53 3.09 9.07
CA THR A 219 -31.00 2.27 10.21
C THR A 219 -31.89 3.09 11.14
N TYR A 220 -31.44 4.27 11.58
CA TYR A 220 -32.25 5.12 12.48
C TYR A 220 -33.54 5.61 11.82
N SER A 221 -33.49 6.01 10.54
CA SER A 221 -34.69 6.43 9.82
C SER A 221 -35.74 5.32 9.71
N CYS A 222 -35.33 4.05 9.74
CA CYS A 222 -36.24 2.91 9.67
C CYS A 222 -36.88 2.60 11.05
N GLU A 223 -36.13 2.77 12.14
CA GLU A 223 -36.66 2.59 13.51
C GLU A 223 -37.74 3.61 13.86
N ASP A 224 -37.56 4.88 13.48
CA ASP A 224 -38.54 5.95 13.76
C ASP A 224 -39.90 5.70 13.07
N ILE A 225 -39.91 5.14 11.86
CA ILE A 225 -41.13 4.77 11.13
C ILE A 225 -41.88 3.64 11.84
N ASN A 226 -41.15 2.65 12.34
CA ASN A 226 -41.76 1.54 13.08
C ASN A 226 -42.30 2.00 14.45
N GLY A 227 -41.63 2.92 15.14
CA GLY A 227 -42.11 3.51 16.39
C GLY A 227 -43.42 4.29 16.26
N LEU A 228 -43.59 5.04 15.16
CA LEU A 228 -44.82 5.80 14.88
C LEU A 228 -46.02 4.89 14.56
N SER A 229 -45.80 3.74 13.92
CA SER A 229 -46.87 2.79 13.61
C SER A 229 -47.52 2.17 14.85
N HIS A 230 -46.78 2.03 15.96
CA HIS A 230 -47.31 1.52 17.22
C HIS A 230 -48.08 2.57 18.06
N SER A 231 -47.86 3.86 17.80
CA SER A 231 -48.55 4.95 18.53
C SER A 231 -49.97 5.22 18.02
N HIS A 232 -50.35 4.74 16.84
CA HIS A 232 -51.68 4.96 16.24
C HIS A 232 -52.64 3.78 16.36
N SER A 233 -52.22 2.71 17.03
CA SER A 233 -53.05 1.52 17.30
C SER A 233 -53.61 1.45 18.72
N HIS A 234 -53.65 2.58 19.45
CA HIS A 234 -54.30 2.71 20.76
C HIS A 234 -55.47 3.70 20.70
#